data_AF-T1II84-F1
#
_entry.id   AF-T1II84-F1
#
_cell.length_a   1.000
_cell.length_b   1.000
_cell.length_c   1.000
_cell.angle_alpha   90.00
_cell.angle_beta   90.00
_cell.angle_gamma   90.00
#
_symmetry.space_group_name_H-M   'P 1'
#
loop_
_entity.id
_entity.type
_entity.pdbx_description
1 polymer ?
#
loop_
_entity_poly.entity_id
_entity_poly.type
_entity_poly.pdbx_seq_one_letter_code
_entity_poly.pdbx_strand_id
1 'polypeptide(L)'
;MAALSATLIPLNDKLYKHFTHFTKAYWIGPKEFCFPKFGPQVINNLQHFKARDDDVCVVTFPKTGTTWVQEIVYLLMNDLDFEKANSIIRDTVFPYADSRDFAKIAKT
;
A
#
# COMPACT_ATOMS: atom_id res chain seq x y z
N MET A 1 13.49 9.69 14.03
CA MET A 1 13.81 9.33 12.63
C MET A 1 13.76 10.59 11.77
N ALA A 2 14.60 10.73 10.76
CA ALA A 2 14.50 11.85 9.81
C ALA A 2 13.25 11.67 8.93
N ALA A 3 12.53 12.77 8.64
CA ALA A 3 11.39 12.74 7.72
C ALA A 3 11.88 12.37 6.31
N LEU A 4 11.16 11.49 5.61
CA LEU A 4 11.46 11.17 4.22
C LEU A 4 11.12 12.40 3.37
N SER A 5 12.08 12.87 2.56
CA SER A 5 11.84 13.95 1.60
C SER A 5 10.93 13.46 0.47
N ALA A 6 9.97 14.29 0.07
CA ALA A 6 9.14 14.05 -1.10
C ALA A 6 9.30 15.19 -2.11
N THR A 7 9.74 14.86 -3.31
CA THR A 7 10.02 15.81 -4.39
C THR A 7 9.02 15.59 -5.52
N LEU A 8 8.31 16.64 -5.94
CA LEU A 8 7.37 16.55 -7.06
C LEU A 8 8.11 16.27 -8.37
N ILE A 9 7.66 15.28 -9.13
CA ILE A 9 8.20 14.97 -10.47
C ILE A 9 7.65 16.00 -11.47
N PRO A 10 8.51 16.75 -12.18
CA PRO A 10 8.09 17.73 -13.17
C PRO A 10 7.20 17.12 -14.26
N LEU A 11 6.13 17.82 -14.67
CA LEU A 11 5.17 17.30 -15.66
C LEU A 11 5.78 17.06 -17.05
N ASN A 12 6.94 17.64 -17.36
CA ASN A 12 7.68 17.40 -18.59
C ASN A 12 8.59 16.16 -18.52
N ASP A 13 8.62 15.43 -17.40
CA ASP A 13 9.38 14.20 -17.25
C ASP A 13 8.86 13.11 -18.20
N LYS A 14 9.78 12.25 -18.67
CA LYS A 14 9.46 11.10 -19.54
C LYS A 14 8.43 10.14 -18.95
N LEU A 15 8.29 10.09 -17.62
CA LEU A 15 7.28 9.30 -16.91
C LEU A 15 5.88 9.55 -17.45
N TYR A 16 5.50 10.82 -17.62
CA TYR A 16 4.14 11.20 -18.03
C TYR A 16 3.82 10.83 -19.50
N LYS A 17 4.83 10.48 -20.31
CA LYS A 17 4.62 9.92 -21.65
C LYS A 17 4.02 8.50 -21.59
N HIS A 18 4.39 7.72 -20.57
CA HIS A 18 3.93 6.35 -20.40
C HIS A 18 2.73 6.25 -19.45
N PHE A 19 2.61 7.18 -18.49
CA PHE A 19 1.54 7.23 -17.51
C PHE A 19 0.66 8.46 -17.75
N THR A 20 -0.06 8.49 -18.87
CA THR A 20 -0.81 9.66 -19.36
C THR A 20 -1.94 10.13 -18.44
N HIS A 21 -2.46 9.26 -17.59
CA HIS A 21 -3.50 9.59 -16.60
C HIS A 21 -2.92 10.05 -15.25
N PHE A 22 -1.60 10.03 -15.07
CA PHE A 22 -0.99 10.55 -13.85
C PHE A 22 -1.02 12.07 -13.88
N THR A 23 -1.64 12.67 -12.86
CA THR A 23 -1.69 14.13 -12.71
C THR A 23 -0.53 14.67 -11.87
N LYS A 24 -0.01 13.86 -10.94
CA LYS A 24 1.15 14.16 -10.09
C LYS A 24 1.82 12.84 -9.69
N ALA A 25 3.13 12.88 -9.58
CA ALA A 25 3.96 11.83 -9.00
C ALA A 25 5.09 12.45 -8.18
N TYR A 26 5.67 11.69 -7.26
CA TYR A 26 6.71 12.16 -6.33
C TYR A 26 7.84 11.15 -6.25
N TRP A 27 9.08 11.65 -6.20
CA TRP A 27 10.24 10.91 -5.74
C TRP A 27 10.30 10.98 -4.22
N ILE A 28 10.34 9.83 -3.55
CA ILE A 28 10.32 9.75 -2.08
C ILE A 28 11.60 9.07 -1.57
N GLY A 29 12.23 9.75 -0.59
CA GLY A 29 13.41 9.26 0.12
C GLY A 29 14.69 9.29 -0.72
N PRO A 30 15.82 8.84 -0.13
CA PRO A 30 17.15 8.94 -0.75
C PRO A 30 17.34 8.01 -1.96
N LYS A 31 16.46 7.02 -2.12
CA LYS A 31 16.46 6.07 -3.26
C LYS A 31 15.46 6.45 -4.35
N GLU A 32 14.80 7.61 -4.22
CA GLU A 32 13.87 8.14 -5.22
C GLU A 32 12.80 7.13 -5.64
N PHE A 33 12.07 6.57 -4.66
CA PHE A 33 10.93 5.71 -4.99
C PHE A 33 9.81 6.56 -5.62
N CYS A 34 9.28 6.10 -6.76
CA CYS A 34 8.17 6.77 -7.43
C CYS A 34 6.85 6.45 -6.75
N PHE A 35 6.15 7.48 -6.29
CA PHE A 35 4.78 7.36 -5.80
C PHE A 35 3.82 8.23 -6.63
N PRO A 36 2.56 7.80 -6.79
CA PRO A 36 1.54 8.61 -7.44
C PRO A 36 1.13 9.81 -6.57
N LYS A 37 0.11 10.56 -7.00
CA LYS A 37 -0.37 11.82 -6.42
C LYS A 37 -0.45 11.87 -4.88
N PHE A 38 -0.78 10.77 -4.22
CA PHE A 38 -0.96 10.72 -2.77
C PHE A 38 0.25 10.18 -1.99
N GLY A 39 1.38 9.92 -2.67
CA GLY A 39 2.61 9.40 -2.07
C GLY A 39 3.03 10.07 -0.76
N PRO A 40 3.16 11.41 -0.70
CA PRO A 40 3.56 12.09 0.53
C PRO A 40 2.60 11.84 1.70
N GLN A 41 1.29 11.80 1.43
CA GLN A 41 0.27 11.53 2.44
C GLN A 41 0.33 10.08 2.93
N VAL A 42 0.49 9.13 2.00
CA VAL A 42 0.64 7.70 2.31
C VAL A 42 1.84 7.47 3.21
N ILE A 43 3.00 8.04 2.87
CA ILE A 43 4.22 7.91 3.67
C ILE A 43 4.06 8.54 5.03
N ASN A 44 3.43 9.72 5.13
CA ASN A 44 3.12 10.32 6.41
C ASN A 44 2.22 9.41 7.26
N ASN A 45 1.18 8.81 6.68
CA ASN A 45 0.32 7.87 7.40
C ASN A 45 1.11 6.65 7.92
N LEU A 46 1.98 6.07 7.07
CA LEU A 46 2.80 4.92 7.42
C LEU A 46 3.83 5.24 8.52
N GLN A 47 4.43 6.42 8.50
CA GLN A 47 5.37 6.85 9.55
C GLN A 47 4.72 7.01 10.93
N HIS A 48 3.40 7.22 10.97
CA HIS A 48 2.62 7.34 12.21
C HIS A 48 1.79 6.09 12.52
N PHE A 49 1.85 5.06 11.66
CA PHE A 49 1.19 3.79 11.90
C PHE A 49 1.82 3.11 13.11
N LYS A 50 0.98 2.57 13.99
CA LYS A 50 1.40 1.80 15.16
C LYS A 50 0.99 0.35 14.91
N ALA A 51 1.97 -0.49 14.61
CA ALA A 51 1.74 -1.91 14.48
C ALA A 51 1.32 -2.51 15.84
N ARG A 52 0.47 -3.53 15.78
CA ARG A 52 0.13 -4.41 16.89
C ARG A 52 1.00 -5.66 16.83
N ASP A 53 1.17 -6.34 17.96
CA ASP A 53 2.03 -7.53 18.03
C ASP A 53 1.48 -8.72 17.24
N ASP A 54 0.18 -8.71 16.93
CA ASP A 54 -0.56 -9.71 16.17
C ASP A 54 -0.80 -9.33 14.71
N ASP A 55 -0.31 -8.17 14.25
CA ASP A 55 -0.49 -7.74 12.87
C ASP A 55 0.32 -8.62 11.90
N VAL A 56 -0.35 -9.11 10.84
CA VAL A 56 0.29 -9.81 9.73
C VAL A 56 0.36 -8.90 8.51
N CYS A 57 1.58 -8.61 8.05
CA CYS A 57 1.82 -7.77 6.87
C CYS A 57 2.22 -8.61 5.64
N VAL A 58 1.49 -8.44 4.53
CA VAL A 58 1.89 -8.99 3.22
C VAL A 58 2.57 -7.88 2.42
N VAL A 59 3.90 -7.98 2.26
CA VAL A 59 4.72 -6.96 1.60
C VAL A 59 5.37 -7.52 0.35
N THR A 60 5.02 -6.98 -0.81
CA THR A 60 5.55 -7.42 -2.11
C THR A 60 5.79 -6.24 -3.04
N PHE A 61 6.57 -6.45 -4.10
CA PHE A 61 6.55 -5.53 -5.24
C PHE A 61 5.22 -5.69 -6.00
N PRO A 62 4.68 -4.64 -6.65
CA PRO A 62 3.43 -4.77 -7.39
C PRO A 62 3.48 -5.89 -8.43
N LYS A 63 2.39 -6.66 -8.52
CA LYS A 63 2.18 -7.74 -9.51
C LYS A 63 3.05 -8.99 -9.34
N THR A 64 3.64 -9.21 -8.17
CA THR A 64 4.42 -10.43 -7.87
C THR A 64 3.64 -11.45 -7.00
N GLY A 65 2.33 -11.56 -7.18
CA GLY A 65 1.51 -12.58 -6.50
C GLY A 65 0.90 -12.18 -5.15
N THR A 66 0.81 -10.89 -4.83
CA THR A 66 0.23 -10.39 -3.56
C THR A 66 -1.14 -11.00 -3.24
N THR A 67 -2.03 -11.07 -4.23
CA THR A 67 -3.39 -11.62 -4.07
C THR A 67 -3.37 -13.09 -3.65
N TRP A 68 -2.49 -13.90 -4.23
CA TRP A 68 -2.37 -15.32 -3.86
C TRP A 68 -1.85 -15.47 -2.43
N VAL A 69 -0.85 -14.67 -2.06
CA VAL A 69 -0.30 -14.69 -0.70
C VAL A 69 -1.34 -14.23 0.33
N GLN A 70 -2.12 -13.18 0.04
CA GLN A 70 -3.22 -12.73 0.89
C GLN A 70 -4.27 -13.83 1.10
N GLU A 71 -4.59 -14.61 0.07
CA GLU A 71 -5.53 -15.75 0.18
C GLU A 71 -4.98 -16.84 1.10
N ILE A 72 -3.73 -17.26 0.85
CA ILE A 72 -3.06 -18.30 1.64
C ILE A 72 -2.98 -17.88 3.11
N VAL A 73 -2.54 -16.65 3.38
CA VAL A 73 -2.44 -16.12 4.75
C VAL A 73 -3.82 -16.09 5.42
N TYR A 74 -4.87 -15.65 4.71
CA TYR A 74 -6.21 -15.61 5.27
C TYR A 74 -6.71 -17.00 5.68
N LEU A 75 -6.56 -17.99 4.80
CA LEU A 75 -6.99 -19.36 5.08
C LEU A 75 -6.21 -19.95 6.25
N LEU A 76 -4.90 -19.77 6.31
CA LEU A 76 -4.08 -20.24 7.43
C LEU A 76 -4.49 -19.61 8.77
N MET A 77 -4.95 -18.36 8.75
CA MET A 77 -5.41 -17.65 9.95
C MET A 77 -6.87 -17.89 10.31
N ASN A 78 -7.63 -18.56 9.45
CA ASN A 78 -9.05 -18.86 9.64
C ASN A 78 -9.32 -20.37 9.50
N ASP A 79 -8.41 -21.21 10.01
CA ASP A 79 -8.59 -22.67 10.10
C ASP A 79 -8.93 -23.37 8.77
N LEU A 80 -8.42 -22.84 7.66
CA LEU A 80 -8.70 -23.30 6.29
C LEU A 80 -10.21 -23.28 5.96
N ASP A 81 -10.96 -22.30 6.48
CA ASP A 81 -12.38 -22.11 6.15
C ASP A 81 -12.56 -21.50 4.75
N PHE A 82 -12.68 -22.38 3.75
CA PHE A 82 -12.85 -22.00 2.35
C PHE A 82 -14.21 -21.34 2.05
N GLU A 83 -15.27 -21.72 2.76
CA GLU A 83 -16.60 -21.13 2.57
C GLU A 83 -16.61 -19.66 3.01
N LYS A 84 -16.02 -19.38 4.17
CA LYS A 84 -15.83 -18.02 4.64
C LYS A 84 -14.91 -17.23 3.70
N ALA A 85 -13.80 -17.80 3.26
CA ALA A 85 -12.88 -17.14 2.32
C ALA A 85 -13.57 -16.73 1.00
N ASN A 86 -14.50 -17.54 0.50
CA ASN A 86 -15.24 -17.27 -0.74
C ASN A 86 -16.36 -16.22 -0.57
N SER A 87 -16.83 -15.96 0.65
CA SER A 87 -17.94 -15.03 0.91
C SER A 87 -17.49 -13.61 1.27
N ILE A 88 -16.19 -13.40 1.53
CA ILE A 88 -15.64 -12.11 1.93
C ILE A 88 -15.08 -11.30 0.75
N ILE A 89 -15.06 -9.98 0.91
CA ILE A 89 -14.35 -9.07 0.00
C ILE A 89 -12.92 -8.91 0.52
N ARG A 90 -11.91 -9.19 -0.30
CA ARG A 90 -10.50 -9.19 0.14
C ARG A 90 -10.07 -7.87 0.79
N ASP A 91 -10.49 -6.76 0.20
CA ASP A 91 -10.15 -5.41 0.64
C ASP A 91 -10.75 -5.04 2.00
N THR A 92 -11.75 -5.78 2.51
CA THR A 92 -12.32 -5.56 3.84
C THR A 92 -11.55 -6.26 4.95
N VAL A 93 -10.73 -7.25 4.61
CA VAL A 93 -9.93 -8.02 5.58
C VAL A 93 -8.42 -7.80 5.41
N PHE A 94 -7.97 -7.28 4.27
CA PHE A 94 -6.59 -6.81 4.04
C PHE A 94 -6.58 -5.32 3.71
N PRO A 95 -6.40 -4.42 4.69
CA PRO A 95 -6.28 -3.00 4.43
C PRO A 95 -4.95 -2.69 3.71
N TYR A 96 -5.03 -1.97 2.60
CA TYR A 96 -3.84 -1.57 1.83
C TYR A 96 -3.11 -0.39 2.50
N ALA A 97 -1.90 -0.66 2.98
CA ALA A 97 -1.03 0.29 3.66
C ALA A 97 -0.63 1.49 2.77
N ASP A 98 -0.54 1.27 1.46
CA ASP A 98 -0.22 2.27 0.45
C ASP A 98 -1.45 3.07 -0.04
N SER A 99 -2.63 2.83 0.54
CA SER A 99 -3.84 3.60 0.26
C SER A 99 -3.87 4.92 1.02
N ARG A 100 -4.42 5.96 0.38
CA ARG A 100 -4.69 7.27 1.01
C ARG A 100 -5.53 7.13 2.28
N ASP A 101 -6.47 6.20 2.28
CA ASP A 101 -7.46 6.04 3.34
C ASP A 101 -7.02 5.04 4.42
N PHE A 102 -5.80 4.48 4.34
CA PHE A 102 -5.25 3.51 5.30
C PHE A 102 -5.36 3.97 6.76
N ALA A 103 -5.02 5.23 7.05
CA ALA A 103 -5.07 5.77 8.41
C ALA A 103 -6.49 5.80 9.03
N LYS A 104 -7.55 5.71 8.22
CA LYS A 104 -8.93 5.59 8.69
C LYS A 104 -9.30 4.14 9.01
N ILE A 105 -8.71 3.20 8.30
CA ILE A 105 -9.04 1.76 8.36
C ILE A 105 -8.23 1.07 9.46
N ALA A 106 -6.97 1.46 9.65
CA ALA A 106 -6.09 0.92 10.69
C ALA A 106 -6.45 1.31 12.14
N LYS A 107 -7.49 2.14 12.34
CA LYS A 107 -7.96 2.60 13.65
C LYS A 107 -9.20 1.85 14.17
N THR A 108 -9.76 0.95 13.36
CA THR A 108 -10.74 -0.07 13.81
C THR A 108 -10.02 -1.31 14.32
#